data_AF-A0A5B1QTR2-F1
#
_entry.id   AF-A0A5B1QTR2-F1
#
_cell.length_a   1.000
_cell.length_b   1.000
_cell.length_c   1.000
_cell.angle_alpha   90.00
_cell.angle_beta   90.00
_cell.angle_gamma   90.00
#
_symmetry.space_group_name_H-M   'P 1'
#
loop_
_entity.id
_entity.type
_entity.pdbx_description
1 polymer ?
#
loop_
_entity_poly.entity_id
_entity_poly.type
_entity_poly.pdbx_seq_one_letter_code
_entity_poly.pdbx_strand_id
1 'polypeptide(L)'
;PPPSPSDLVKAYSLNHAESGLGSDYHKRRNVIRVRVDGEQFLLQAADVASVVDWIEGFQAAANISLDLDERPMPKGPMFPR
;
A
#
# COMPACT_ATOMS: atom_id res chain seq x y z
N PRO A 1 21.53 6.98 -13.07
CA PRO A 1 20.80 8.24 -13.38
C PRO A 1 19.40 8.15 -12.77
N PRO A 2 18.82 9.24 -12.24
CA PRO A 2 17.42 9.22 -11.83
C PRO A 2 16.51 8.98 -13.05
N PRO A 3 15.37 8.30 -12.89
CA PRO A 3 14.43 8.06 -13.98
C PRO A 3 13.79 9.38 -14.46
N SER A 4 13.56 9.48 -15.77
CA SER A 4 12.87 10.56 -16.45
C SER A 4 11.33 10.35 -16.41
N PRO A 5 10.51 11.39 -16.65
CA PRO A 5 9.05 11.24 -16.72
C PRO A 5 8.60 10.22 -17.77
N SER A 6 9.38 10.05 -18.84
CA SER A 6 9.12 9.07 -19.90
C SER A 6 9.33 7.62 -19.46
N ASP A 7 10.04 7.39 -18.35
CA ASP A 7 10.26 6.06 -17.78
C ASP A 7 9.08 5.59 -16.91
N LEU A 8 8.09 6.46 -16.65
CA LEU A 8 6.89 6.09 -15.92
C LEU A 8 6.01 5.17 -16.76
N VAL A 9 5.98 3.90 -16.39
CA VAL A 9 5.16 2.89 -17.08
C VAL A 9 3.68 3.06 -16.75
N LYS A 10 3.36 3.32 -15.47
CA LYS A 10 1.97 3.41 -15.00
C LYS A 10 1.86 4.11 -13.65
N ALA A 11 0.74 4.79 -13.44
CA ALA A 11 0.34 5.38 -12.17
C ALA A 11 -1.00 4.77 -11.73
N TYR A 12 -1.14 4.56 -10.42
CA TYR A 12 -2.35 4.00 -9.81
C TYR A 12 -2.84 4.94 -8.72
N SER A 13 -4.17 5.00 -8.53
CA SER A 13 -4.74 5.55 -7.30
C SER A 13 -4.66 4.50 -6.21
N LEU A 14 -4.40 4.88 -4.95
CA LEU A 14 -4.42 3.94 -3.83
C LEU A 14 -5.82 3.76 -3.21
N ASN A 15 -6.86 4.24 -3.89
CA ASN A 15 -8.26 4.04 -3.48
C ASN A 15 -8.56 2.54 -3.38
N HIS A 16 -9.01 2.11 -2.20
CA HIS A 16 -9.31 0.71 -1.91
C HIS A 16 -8.12 -0.24 -2.15
N ALA A 17 -6.89 0.28 -2.17
CA ALA A 17 -5.72 -0.55 -2.35
C ALA A 17 -5.47 -1.40 -1.10
N GLU A 18 -5.05 -2.64 -1.33
CA GLU A 18 -4.68 -3.57 -0.26
C GLU A 18 -3.20 -3.88 -0.38
N SER A 19 -2.51 -3.93 0.76
CA SER A 19 -1.11 -4.34 0.83
C SER A 19 -0.85 -5.27 2.02
N GLY A 20 0.07 -6.22 1.83
CA GLY A 20 0.46 -7.17 2.87
C GLY A 20 1.64 -8.04 2.46
N LEU A 21 2.07 -8.92 3.35
CA LEU A 21 3.17 -9.85 3.08
C LEU A 21 2.79 -10.86 1.98
N GLY A 22 3.66 -11.03 0.99
CA GLY A 22 3.54 -12.08 -0.03
C GLY A 22 3.98 -13.45 0.49
N SER A 23 3.30 -13.97 1.52
CA SER A 23 3.71 -15.15 2.30
C SER A 23 3.76 -16.47 1.50
N ASP A 24 3.01 -16.55 0.41
CA ASP A 24 2.98 -17.68 -0.53
C ASP A 24 4.09 -17.62 -1.60
N TYR A 25 4.87 -16.53 -1.65
CA TYR A 25 5.96 -16.35 -2.60
C TYR A 25 7.32 -16.64 -1.98
N HIS A 26 7.86 -17.82 -2.28
CA HIS A 26 9.06 -18.33 -1.63
C HIS A 26 10.36 -18.10 -2.43
N LYS A 27 10.28 -17.58 -3.67
CA LYS A 27 11.45 -17.41 -4.55
C LYS A 27 12.34 -16.24 -4.16
N ARG A 28 11.81 -15.24 -3.46
CA ARG A 28 12.55 -14.07 -2.96
C ARG A 28 12.04 -13.72 -1.56
N ARG A 29 12.93 -13.19 -0.73
CA ARG A 29 12.58 -12.65 0.60
C ARG A 29 12.01 -11.24 0.48
N ASN A 30 11.38 -10.78 1.55
CA ASN A 30 10.92 -9.39 1.71
C ASN A 30 9.93 -8.95 0.62
N VAL A 31 9.01 -9.84 0.27
CA VAL A 31 8.06 -9.59 -0.82
C VAL A 31 6.73 -9.10 -0.25
N ILE A 32 6.26 -7.99 -0.80
CA ILE A 32 4.98 -7.35 -0.51
C ILE A 32 4.05 -7.64 -1.68
N ARG A 33 2.82 -8.04 -1.38
CA ARG A 33 1.73 -8.11 -2.34
C ARG A 33 0.93 -6.82 -2.27
N VAL A 34 0.71 -6.21 -3.43
CA VAL A 34 -0.15 -5.04 -3.58
C VAL A 34 -1.28 -5.38 -4.55
N ARG A 35 -2.51 -5.04 -4.17
CA ARG A 35 -3.70 -5.11 -5.03
C ARG A 35 -4.29 -3.71 -5.16
N VAL A 36 -4.46 -3.26 -6.39
CA VAL A 36 -4.92 -1.89 -6.70
C VAL A 36 -5.57 -1.88 -8.09
N ASP A 37 -6.68 -1.15 -8.26
CA ASP A 37 -7.40 -1.01 -9.54
C ASP A 37 -7.68 -2.35 -10.27
N GLY A 38 -7.95 -3.42 -9.52
CA GLY A 38 -8.20 -4.77 -10.06
C GLY A 38 -6.93 -5.54 -10.47
N GLU A 39 -5.76 -4.95 -10.33
CA GLU A 39 -4.46 -5.55 -10.61
C GLU A 39 -3.75 -6.03 -9.34
N GLN A 40 -2.89 -7.04 -9.49
CA GLN A 40 -2.10 -7.59 -8.40
C GLN A 40 -0.64 -7.78 -8.83
N PHE A 41 0.28 -7.26 -8.04
CA PHE A 41 1.71 -7.43 -8.27
C PHE A 41 2.50 -7.67 -6.97
N LEU A 42 3.73 -8.14 -7.14
CA LEU A 42 4.67 -8.40 -6.06
C LEU A 42 5.82 -7.38 -6.13
N LEU A 43 6.11 -6.72 -5.01
CA LEU A 43 7.22 -5.81 -4.84
C LEU A 43 8.25 -6.43 -3.89
N GLN A 44 9.52 -6.41 -4.26
CA GLN A 44 10.60 -6.84 -3.37
C GLN A 44 11.20 -5.62 -2.67
N ALA A 45 11.17 -5.61 -1.34
CA ALA A 45 11.84 -4.61 -0.52
C ALA A 45 13.30 -5.02 -0.23
N ALA A 46 14.12 -4.03 0.17
CA ALA A 46 15.53 -4.26 0.46
C ALA A 46 15.75 -5.17 1.68
N ASP A 47 15.01 -4.89 2.76
CA ASP A 47 15.09 -5.60 4.05
C ASP A 47 13.71 -5.69 4.72
N VAL A 48 13.67 -6.31 5.91
CA VAL A 48 12.43 -6.52 6.67
C VAL A 48 11.86 -5.21 7.21
N ALA A 49 12.70 -4.25 7.60
CA ALA A 49 12.23 -2.95 8.07
C ALA A 49 11.51 -2.21 6.94
N SER A 50 12.10 -2.23 5.73
CA SER A 50 11.50 -1.70 4.52
C SER A 50 10.15 -2.36 4.21
N VAL A 51 9.98 -3.67 4.45
CA VAL A 51 8.67 -4.33 4.27
C VAL A 51 7.60 -3.68 5.13
N VAL A 52 7.91 -3.43 6.40
CA VAL A 52 6.99 -2.78 7.35
C VAL A 52 6.68 -1.36 6.88
N ASP A 53 7.71 -0.56 6.60
CA ASP A 53 7.57 0.85 6.18
C ASP A 53 6.69 0.98 4.92
N TRP A 54 6.91 0.12 3.92
CA TRP A 54 6.12 0.13 2.69
C TRP A 54 4.66 -0.29 2.92
N ILE A 55 4.42 -1.34 3.72
CA ILE A 55 3.04 -1.78 4.02
C ILE A 55 2.30 -0.68 4.79
N GLU A 56 2.91 -0.11 5.82
CA GLU A 56 2.31 0.99 6.60
C GLU A 56 2.06 2.22 5.72
N GLY A 57 3.01 2.58 4.85
CA GLY A 57 2.86 3.68 3.90
C GLY A 57 1.70 3.48 2.93
N PHE A 58 1.55 2.29 2.35
CA PHE A 58 0.43 1.98 1.46
C PHE A 58 -0.91 1.99 2.18
N GLN A 59 -0.98 1.42 3.39
CA GLN A 59 -2.22 1.42 4.19
C GLN A 59 -2.61 2.85 4.61
N ALA A 60 -1.64 3.66 5.05
CA ALA A 60 -1.87 5.06 5.39
C ALA A 60 -2.36 5.86 4.17
N ALA A 61 -1.75 5.65 3.01
CA ALA A 61 -2.15 6.30 1.77
C ALA A 61 -3.57 5.88 1.33
N ALA A 62 -3.88 4.59 1.37
CA ALA A 62 -5.22 4.08 1.05
C ALA A 62 -6.31 4.64 1.98
N ASN A 63 -5.98 4.89 3.25
CA ASN A 63 -6.92 5.51 4.22
C ASN A 63 -7.22 6.99 3.90
N ILE A 64 -6.34 7.69 3.20
CA ILE A 64 -6.51 9.12 2.90
C ILE A 64 -6.81 9.41 1.43
N SER A 65 -6.78 8.41 0.55
CA SER A 65 -6.90 8.60 -0.89
C SER A 65 -8.34 8.82 -1.36
N LEU A 66 -9.33 8.30 -0.60
CA LEU A 66 -10.74 8.58 -0.84
C LEU A 66 -11.06 10.06 -0.67
N ASP A 67 -12.05 10.52 -1.43
CA ASP A 67 -12.56 11.88 -1.31
C ASP A 67 -13.05 12.16 0.11
N LEU A 68 -12.92 13.41 0.53
CA LEU A 68 -13.27 13.87 1.88
C LEU A 68 -14.67 13.43 2.32
N ASP A 69 -15.63 13.49 1.40
CA ASP A 69 -17.04 13.16 1.65
C ASP A 69 -17.31 11.65 1.73
N GLU A 70 -16.42 10.83 1.16
CA GLU A 70 -16.52 9.36 1.16
C GLU A 70 -15.74 8.72 2.32
N ARG A 71 -14.85 9.47 2.99
CA ARG A 71 -14.03 8.94 4.08
C ARG A 71 -14.88 8.68 5.33
N PRO A 72 -14.77 7.50 5.95
CA PRO A 72 -15.45 7.22 7.21
C PRO A 72 -14.94 8.14 8.32
N MET A 73 -15.87 8.71 9.08
CA MET A 73 -15.55 9.57 10.22
C MET A 73 -14.65 8.81 11.21
N PRO A 74 -13.57 9.42 11.74
CA PRO A 74 -12.75 8.77 12.75
C PRO A 74 -13.61 8.36 13.94
N LYS A 75 -13.46 7.11 14.40
CA LYS A 75 -14.14 6.66 15.62
C LYS A 75 -13.50 7.42 16.79
N GLY A 76 -14.28 8.27 17.43
CA GLY A 76 -13.87 8.97 18.66
C GLY A 76 -13.54 7.96 19.78
N PRO A 77 -12.86 8.41 20.85
CA PRO A 77 -12.56 7.57 21.99
C PRO A 77 -13.84 6.93 22.53
N MET A 78 -13.85 5.59 22.60
CA MET A 78 -14.93 4.85 23.23
C MET A 78 -14.79 4.99 24.73
N PHE A 79 -15.65 5.80 25.34
CA PHE A 79 -15.78 5.84 26.79
C PHE A 79 -16.63 4.65 27.25
N PRO A 80 -16.19 3.90 28.28
CA PRO A 80 -17.04 2.90 28.92
C PRO A 80 -18.32 3.58 29.42
N ARG A 81 -19.45 2.88 29.27
CA ARG A 81 -20.73 3.28 29.85
C ARG A 81 -20.79 2.91 31.32
#